data_AF-A0A1E4TPI3-F1
#
_entry.id   AF-A0A1E4TPI3-F1
#
_cell.length_a   1.000
_cell.length_b   1.000
_cell.length_c   1.000
_cell.angle_alpha   90.00
_cell.angle_beta   90.00
_cell.angle_gamma   90.00
#
_symmetry.space_group_name_H-M   'P 1'
#
loop_
_entity.id
_entity.type
_entity.pdbx_description
1 polymer ?
#
loop_
_entity_poly.entity_id
_entity_poly.type
_entity_poly.pdbx_seq_one_letter_code
_entity_poly.pdbx_strand_id
1 'polypeptide(L)'
;MRIIGLPIVSCFLVVVSLIFLQSPFAFAESPDSKYLVDESSLINLSQLKDITELKNYNWDFSDATKFDNGRFVLTPKTDFYLSNSEEDEIIGGIWNRDPVSLSNGFTFETTLRSIGNAGGDTGAGLSIWFVQKHDNSKVNYGGPAIYDGLQILIASNSVRSFLNDGSKPVDLSTPFSTCYSPFQKSEVPTTFRLSYEQGWFKLSIDNRLCFHTEVIKFEDLSKFKIGITAKSNKIATKHEQFELLKFETYNRVTEEAKLEDKGILVSQPKVVTKIVEDLGAGAKPTETAAKYQDFSSRQQRLRESVKKTPSSTYNTGEILDKLSLVEGSNADLLSKIENLQTILLSSVGSDKGKGSNFDKETLIQSADQYQNLVKSVNGNSDHLKELTMKVLETSQMIDNIDRMVNAKFIEVEKLINSNVAKKLESIESRVIRNSNDLYDKIIYKLGELELSQQSTNQLSVSGSKAIASLNSRIRWIIITVILVIAALSMFLYRLRNDVKHGKII
;
A
#
# COMPACT_ATOMS: atom_id res chain seq x y z
N MET A 1 49.29 63.09 14.50
CA MET A 1 49.60 61.69 14.86
C MET A 1 48.32 60.89 14.66
N ARG A 2 48.25 60.07 13.61
CA ARG A 2 47.07 59.26 13.26
C ARG A 2 47.03 58.02 14.16
N ILE A 3 45.87 57.71 14.74
CA ILE A 3 45.51 56.34 15.07
C ILE A 3 44.31 55.98 14.19
N ILE A 4 44.54 54.93 13.41
CA ILE A 4 43.63 54.29 12.46
C ILE A 4 42.86 53.23 13.24
N GLY A 5 41.53 53.19 13.11
CA GLY A 5 40.71 52.15 13.72
C GLY A 5 39.31 52.09 13.13
N LEU A 6 39.08 51.01 12.37
CA LEU A 6 37.81 50.47 11.88
C LEU A 6 37.12 51.21 10.72
N PRO A 7 36.99 50.51 9.56
CA PRO A 7 35.73 49.82 9.31
C PRO A 7 35.96 48.47 8.61
N ILE A 8 36.15 47.39 9.38
CA ILE A 8 36.21 46.02 8.84
C ILE A 8 34.95 45.21 9.22
N VAL A 9 34.19 45.67 10.23
CA VAL A 9 33.07 44.89 10.79
C VAL A 9 31.78 45.01 9.97
N SER A 10 31.59 46.09 9.19
CA SER A 10 30.33 46.32 8.43
C SER A 10 30.24 45.53 7.12
N CYS A 11 31.38 45.24 6.46
CA CYS A 11 31.37 44.43 5.23
C CYS A 11 31.10 42.93 5.49
N PHE A 12 31.44 42.41 6.67
CA PHE A 12 31.26 40.98 6.96
C PHE A 12 29.80 40.58 7.14
N LEU A 13 28.96 41.47 7.70
CA LEU A 13 27.53 41.16 7.95
C LEU A 13 26.67 41.18 6.68
N VAL A 14 27.01 42.02 5.70
CA VAL A 14 26.27 42.11 4.42
C VAL A 14 26.62 40.95 3.49
N VAL A 15 27.88 40.48 3.50
CA VAL A 15 28.30 39.33 2.70
C VAL A 15 27.71 38.01 3.25
N VAL A 16 27.61 37.85 4.58
CA VAL A 16 26.97 36.66 5.17
C VAL A 16 25.47 36.62 4.86
N SER A 17 24.79 37.76 4.81
CA SER A 17 23.33 37.79 4.53
C SER A 17 22.99 37.50 3.07
N LEU A 18 23.89 37.81 2.12
CA LEU A 18 23.71 37.48 0.70
C LEU A 18 24.06 36.03 0.36
N ILE A 19 24.94 35.37 1.13
CA ILE A 19 25.25 33.94 0.94
C ILE A 19 24.09 33.04 1.40
N PHE A 20 23.28 33.47 2.38
CA PHE A 20 22.10 32.72 2.84
C PHE A 20 20.85 32.85 1.94
N LEU A 21 20.85 33.76 0.96
CA LEU A 21 19.74 33.95 0.01
C LEU A 21 19.98 33.28 -1.36
N GLN A 22 21.12 32.62 -1.54
CA GLN A 22 21.46 31.87 -2.76
C GLN A 22 21.81 30.40 -2.51
N SER A 23 21.47 29.83 -1.35
CA SER A 23 21.39 28.37 -1.29
C SER A 23 20.23 27.94 -2.19
N PRO A 24 20.44 27.15 -3.25
CA PRO A 24 19.32 26.42 -3.83
C PRO A 24 18.65 25.68 -2.67
N PHE A 25 17.32 25.55 -2.71
CA PHE A 25 16.67 24.47 -1.98
C PHE A 25 17.29 23.17 -2.51
N ALA A 26 18.45 22.79 -1.97
CA ALA A 26 18.90 21.43 -1.99
C ALA A 26 17.80 20.71 -1.21
N PHE A 27 16.94 20.00 -1.93
CA PHE A 27 16.34 18.81 -1.34
C PHE A 27 17.48 18.11 -0.65
N ALA A 28 17.46 18.08 0.69
CA ALA A 28 18.48 17.40 1.45
C ALA A 28 18.49 15.97 0.90
N GLU A 29 19.53 15.63 0.15
CA GLU A 29 19.69 14.30 -0.40
C GLU A 29 19.65 13.36 0.80
N SER A 30 18.78 12.35 0.74
CA SER A 30 18.68 11.40 1.85
C SER A 30 20.10 10.91 2.17
N PRO A 31 20.50 10.82 3.45
CA PRO A 31 21.81 10.31 3.83
C PRO A 31 22.07 8.90 3.28
N ASP A 32 21.01 8.21 2.85
CA ASP A 32 21.06 6.88 2.26
C ASP A 32 21.23 6.84 0.74
N SER A 33 21.21 7.99 0.02
CA SER A 33 21.35 8.04 -1.45
C SER A 33 22.65 7.40 -1.95
N LYS A 34 23.74 7.53 -1.19
CA LYS A 34 25.04 6.92 -1.50
C LYS A 34 25.06 5.39 -1.41
N TYR A 35 24.01 4.76 -0.87
CA TYR A 35 23.86 3.31 -0.78
C TYR A 35 22.81 2.76 -1.75
N LEU A 36 22.28 3.60 -2.62
CA LEU A 36 21.40 3.18 -3.70
C LEU A 36 22.15 2.24 -4.65
N VAL A 37 21.48 1.16 -5.05
CA VAL A 37 22.00 0.18 -6.01
C VAL A 37 21.32 0.43 -7.34
N ASP A 38 21.97 1.19 -8.22
CA ASP A 38 21.41 1.60 -9.51
C ASP A 38 20.99 0.40 -10.38
N GLU A 39 21.76 -0.69 -10.35
CA GLU A 39 21.50 -1.94 -11.10
C GLU A 39 20.22 -2.68 -10.65
N SER A 40 19.64 -2.31 -9.52
CA SER A 40 18.40 -2.93 -8.99
C SER A 40 17.37 -1.90 -8.57
N SER A 41 17.58 -0.65 -8.96
CA SER A 41 16.64 0.45 -8.80
C SER A 41 16.05 0.80 -10.15
N LEU A 42 14.81 1.25 -10.17
CA LEU A 42 14.26 2.00 -11.27
C LEU A 42 14.69 3.45 -11.09
N ILE A 43 15.22 4.04 -12.15
CA ILE A 43 15.47 5.47 -12.17
C ILE A 43 14.19 6.27 -11.97
N ASN A 44 14.36 7.57 -11.74
CA ASN A 44 13.24 8.48 -11.68
C ASN A 44 12.46 8.47 -13.00
N LEU A 45 11.38 7.70 -13.02
CA LEU A 45 10.58 7.43 -14.21
C LEU A 45 9.96 8.72 -14.77
N SER A 46 9.70 9.73 -13.94
CA SER A 46 9.17 11.02 -14.39
C SER A 46 10.13 11.83 -15.28
N GLN A 47 11.43 11.52 -15.23
CA GLN A 47 12.45 12.20 -16.02
C GLN A 47 12.76 11.50 -17.34
N LEU A 48 12.25 10.28 -17.52
CA LEU A 48 12.40 9.51 -18.75
C LEU A 48 11.62 10.16 -19.88
N LYS A 49 12.33 10.51 -20.95
CA LYS A 49 11.71 11.03 -22.17
C LYS A 49 11.38 9.91 -23.15
N ASP A 50 12.17 8.83 -23.14
CA ASP A 50 11.98 7.67 -24.00
C ASP A 50 12.17 6.36 -23.21
N ILE A 51 11.29 5.38 -23.46
CA ILE A 51 11.38 4.02 -22.92
C ILE A 51 12.66 3.30 -23.38
N THR A 52 13.28 3.72 -24.49
CA THR A 52 14.54 3.15 -24.96
C THR A 52 15.69 3.38 -23.98
N GLU A 53 15.62 4.42 -23.14
CA GLU A 53 16.59 4.67 -22.07
C GLU A 53 16.57 3.55 -21.01
N LEU A 54 15.42 2.87 -20.83
CA LEU A 54 15.28 1.74 -19.92
C LEU A 54 16.08 0.50 -20.36
N LYS A 55 16.48 0.40 -21.63
CA LYS A 55 17.26 -0.74 -22.14
C LYS A 55 18.64 -0.87 -21.48
N ASN A 56 19.17 0.25 -20.99
CA ASN A 56 20.45 0.31 -20.29
C ASN A 56 20.34 -0.10 -18.82
N TYR A 57 19.11 -0.32 -18.31
CA TYR A 57 18.87 -0.76 -16.95
C TYR A 57 18.59 -2.25 -16.92
N ASN A 58 18.86 -2.85 -15.77
CA ASN A 58 18.73 -4.27 -15.52
C ASN A 58 17.26 -4.67 -15.27
N TRP A 59 16.35 -4.27 -16.16
CA TRP A 59 14.92 -4.55 -16.04
C TRP A 59 14.34 -4.96 -17.39
N ASP A 60 13.58 -6.06 -17.38
CA ASP A 60 12.78 -6.53 -18.49
C ASP A 60 11.31 -6.44 -18.10
N PHE A 61 10.50 -5.84 -18.97
CA PHE A 61 9.05 -5.76 -18.82
C PHE A 61 8.38 -6.67 -19.84
N SER A 62 7.24 -7.25 -19.48
CA SER A 62 6.59 -8.33 -20.24
C SER A 62 5.07 -8.21 -20.24
N ASP A 63 4.44 -9.00 -21.12
CA ASP A 63 3.00 -9.12 -21.28
C ASP A 63 2.32 -7.77 -21.60
N ALA A 64 1.30 -7.38 -20.83
CA ALA A 64 0.56 -6.15 -21.06
C ALA A 64 1.24 -4.90 -20.49
N THR A 65 2.39 -5.02 -19.81
CA THR A 65 3.06 -3.88 -19.18
C THR A 65 3.41 -2.80 -20.21
N LYS A 66 3.04 -1.55 -19.92
CA LYS A 66 3.35 -0.37 -20.75
C LYS A 66 4.02 0.69 -19.90
N PHE A 67 4.91 1.47 -20.51
CA PHE A 67 5.40 2.71 -19.91
C PHE A 67 4.54 3.87 -20.39
N ASP A 68 4.00 4.65 -19.46
CA ASP A 68 3.13 5.80 -19.75
C ASP A 68 3.40 6.95 -18.77
N ASN A 69 3.62 8.17 -19.29
CA ASN A 69 3.81 9.41 -18.52
C ASN A 69 4.59 9.24 -17.20
N GLY A 70 5.77 8.63 -17.26
CA GLY A 70 6.65 8.50 -16.11
C GLY A 70 6.26 7.43 -15.09
N ARG A 71 5.50 6.41 -15.49
CA ARG A 71 5.23 5.22 -14.68
C ARG A 71 5.06 3.98 -15.55
N PHE A 72 5.19 2.81 -14.95
CA PHE A 72 4.77 1.57 -15.58
C PHE A 72 3.32 1.26 -15.24
N VAL A 73 2.53 0.92 -16.24
CA VAL A 73 1.17 0.44 -16.12
C VAL A 73 1.20 -1.06 -16.38
N LEU A 74 1.06 -1.87 -15.33
CA LEU A 74 1.18 -3.33 -15.40
C LEU A 74 -0.08 -3.96 -16.00
N THR A 75 -1.25 -3.47 -15.59
CA THR A 75 -2.56 -3.93 -16.11
C THR A 75 -3.28 -2.77 -16.80
N PRO A 76 -2.87 -2.37 -18.01
CA PRO A 76 -3.45 -1.23 -18.69
C PRO A 76 -4.92 -1.47 -19.04
N LYS A 77 -5.69 -0.40 -19.04
CA LYS A 77 -7.04 -0.39 -19.59
C LYS A 77 -7.02 -0.79 -21.08
N THR A 78 -7.82 -1.77 -21.45
CA THR A 78 -8.03 -2.20 -22.85
C THR A 78 -9.48 -1.91 -23.28
N ASP A 79 -9.78 -2.11 -24.57
CA ASP A 79 -11.18 -2.10 -25.04
C ASP A 79 -11.97 -3.14 -24.24
N PHE A 80 -12.88 -2.66 -23.41
CA PHE A 80 -13.70 -3.52 -22.57
C PHE A 80 -14.75 -4.19 -23.45
N TYR A 81 -14.73 -5.51 -23.51
CA TYR A 81 -15.83 -6.28 -24.09
C TYR A 81 -16.69 -6.84 -22.98
N LEU A 82 -18.00 -6.88 -23.21
CA LEU A 82 -18.96 -7.61 -22.40
C LEU A 82 -18.77 -9.12 -22.68
N SER A 83 -17.60 -9.65 -22.34
CA SER A 83 -17.38 -11.10 -22.31
C SER A 83 -17.88 -11.60 -20.96
N ASN A 84 -18.75 -12.61 -20.99
CA ASN A 84 -19.19 -13.34 -19.81
C ASN A 84 -18.23 -14.49 -19.46
N SER A 85 -17.06 -14.60 -20.11
CA SER A 85 -16.04 -15.57 -19.69
C SER A 85 -15.21 -14.98 -18.55
N GLU A 86 -15.16 -15.71 -17.44
CA GLU A 86 -14.30 -15.39 -16.28
C GLU A 86 -12.79 -15.50 -16.60
N GLU A 87 -12.43 -15.93 -17.83
CA GLU A 87 -11.08 -16.27 -18.27
C GLU A 87 -10.32 -15.11 -18.94
N ASP A 88 -10.94 -13.95 -19.10
CA ASP A 88 -10.33 -12.81 -19.78
C ASP A 88 -9.52 -11.95 -18.78
N GLU A 89 -8.29 -12.39 -18.49
CA GLU A 89 -7.36 -11.71 -17.59
C GLU A 89 -6.34 -10.84 -18.36
N ILE A 90 -5.85 -9.78 -17.71
CA ILE A 90 -4.72 -8.96 -18.13
C ILE A 90 -3.61 -9.22 -17.13
N ILE A 91 -2.46 -9.66 -17.64
CA ILE A 91 -1.26 -9.92 -16.86
C ILE A 91 -0.17 -8.95 -17.32
N GLY A 92 0.57 -8.40 -16.37
CA GLY A 92 1.77 -7.61 -16.63
C GLY A 92 2.84 -7.94 -15.61
N GLY A 93 4.10 -7.85 -16.02
CA GLY A 93 5.23 -8.07 -15.13
C GLY A 93 6.46 -7.26 -15.51
N ILE A 94 7.28 -6.97 -14.51
CA ILE A 94 8.61 -6.37 -14.64
C ILE A 94 9.55 -7.16 -13.72
N TRP A 95 10.68 -7.59 -14.26
CA TRP A 95 11.68 -8.40 -13.55
C TRP A 95 13.08 -7.88 -13.85
N ASN A 96 14.00 -8.03 -12.90
CA ASN A 96 15.39 -7.76 -13.19
C ASN A 96 15.98 -8.80 -14.15
N ARG A 97 16.77 -8.35 -15.14
CA ARG A 97 17.35 -9.25 -16.17
C ARG A 97 18.45 -10.14 -15.62
N ASP A 98 19.27 -9.61 -14.73
CA ASP A 98 20.41 -10.25 -14.08
C ASP A 98 20.19 -10.25 -12.56
N PRO A 99 20.48 -11.37 -11.86
CA PRO A 99 20.34 -11.45 -10.41
C PRO A 99 21.11 -10.34 -9.68
N VAL A 100 20.54 -9.83 -8.60
CA VAL A 100 21.15 -8.79 -7.74
C VAL A 100 21.88 -9.46 -6.59
N SER A 101 23.09 -8.98 -6.31
CA SER A 101 23.82 -9.30 -5.09
C SER A 101 23.64 -8.20 -4.05
N LEU A 102 23.08 -8.56 -2.90
CA LEU A 102 22.90 -7.68 -1.75
C LEU A 102 23.90 -8.06 -0.65
N SER A 103 24.24 -7.08 0.18
CA SER A 103 25.18 -7.20 1.29
C SER A 103 24.48 -7.76 2.54
N ASN A 104 25.00 -7.51 3.74
CA ASN A 104 24.48 -8.06 5.00
C ASN A 104 23.11 -7.50 5.42
N GLY A 105 22.58 -6.52 4.69
CA GLY A 105 21.24 -5.98 4.87
C GLY A 105 20.81 -5.17 3.66
N PHE A 106 19.51 -5.02 3.47
CA PHE A 106 18.94 -4.29 2.34
C PHE A 106 17.63 -3.59 2.71
N THR A 107 17.28 -2.59 1.91
CA THR A 107 15.95 -2.00 1.89
C THR A 107 15.47 -1.90 0.45
N PHE A 108 14.24 -2.35 0.19
CA PHE A 108 13.50 -2.03 -1.03
C PHE A 108 12.40 -1.04 -0.71
N GLU A 109 12.31 0.03 -1.50
CA GLU A 109 11.20 0.97 -1.48
C GLU A 109 10.44 0.89 -2.80
N THR A 110 9.16 0.55 -2.73
CA THR A 110 8.31 0.39 -3.90
C THR A 110 7.08 1.29 -3.77
N THR A 111 6.86 2.16 -4.75
CA THR A 111 5.71 3.06 -4.78
C THR A 111 4.74 2.64 -5.88
N LEU A 112 3.52 2.30 -5.47
CA LEU A 112 2.49 1.68 -6.31
C LEU A 112 1.15 2.39 -6.14
N ARG A 113 0.26 2.27 -7.11
CA ARG A 113 -1.17 2.57 -6.93
C ARG A 113 -2.05 1.62 -7.72
N SER A 114 -3.29 1.46 -7.26
CA SER A 114 -4.37 0.82 -8.01
C SER A 114 -5.44 1.86 -8.32
N ILE A 115 -5.63 2.13 -9.62
CA ILE A 115 -6.68 3.01 -10.13
C ILE A 115 -7.73 2.18 -10.86
N GLY A 116 -9.00 2.56 -10.78
CA GLY A 116 -10.08 1.82 -11.45
C GLY A 116 -11.42 1.95 -10.77
N ASN A 117 -12.43 1.28 -11.33
CA ASN A 117 -13.82 1.38 -10.87
C ASN A 117 -14.18 0.37 -9.79
N ALA A 118 -13.25 -0.51 -9.42
CA ALA A 118 -13.54 -1.65 -8.58
C ALA A 118 -13.25 -1.36 -7.10
N GLY A 119 -14.25 -1.56 -6.24
CA GLY A 119 -14.08 -1.51 -4.78
C GLY A 119 -14.53 -2.85 -4.22
N GLY A 120 -13.77 -3.40 -3.28
CA GLY A 120 -14.02 -4.74 -2.75
C GLY A 120 -13.17 -5.80 -3.46
N ASP A 121 -13.64 -7.05 -3.47
CA ASP A 121 -12.90 -8.16 -4.07
C ASP A 121 -13.15 -8.26 -5.58
N THR A 122 -12.08 -8.16 -6.34
CA THR A 122 -12.10 -8.08 -7.81
C THR A 122 -11.46 -9.32 -8.45
N GLY A 123 -10.81 -10.16 -7.65
CA GLY A 123 -9.88 -11.19 -8.12
C GLY A 123 -8.56 -10.62 -8.69
N ALA A 124 -8.41 -9.30 -8.72
CA ALA A 124 -7.18 -8.65 -9.15
C ALA A 124 -6.16 -8.60 -8.00
N GLY A 125 -4.88 -8.48 -8.35
CA GLY A 125 -3.83 -8.36 -7.36
C GLY A 125 -2.46 -8.11 -7.98
N LEU A 126 -1.56 -7.61 -7.15
CA LEU A 126 -0.18 -7.32 -7.48
C LEU A 126 0.75 -8.05 -6.51
N SER A 127 1.81 -8.65 -7.03
CA SER A 127 2.82 -9.34 -6.24
C SER A 127 4.19 -8.69 -6.43
N ILE A 128 4.87 -8.43 -5.32
CA ILE A 128 6.29 -8.08 -5.27
C ILE A 128 7.06 -9.34 -4.90
N TRP A 129 8.10 -9.65 -5.68
CA TRP A 129 8.86 -10.88 -5.60
C TRP A 129 10.30 -10.60 -5.23
N PHE A 130 10.82 -11.40 -4.31
CA PHE A 130 12.23 -11.45 -3.96
C PHE A 130 12.64 -12.91 -3.82
N VAL A 131 13.16 -13.49 -4.90
CA VAL A 131 13.29 -14.95 -5.07
C VAL A 131 14.67 -15.32 -5.63
N GLN A 132 15.23 -16.45 -5.21
CA GLN A 132 16.50 -16.96 -5.76
C GLN A 132 16.27 -17.86 -6.98
N LYS A 133 15.20 -18.65 -6.91
CA LYS A 133 14.78 -19.58 -7.97
C LYS A 133 13.27 -19.55 -8.10
N HIS A 134 12.77 -19.68 -9.31
CA HIS A 134 11.35 -19.79 -9.57
C HIS A 134 11.10 -20.55 -10.88
N ASP A 135 9.87 -21.04 -11.04
CA ASP A 135 9.39 -21.52 -12.33
C ASP A 135 8.98 -20.36 -13.26
N ASN A 136 8.63 -20.67 -14.51
CA ASN A 136 8.15 -19.65 -15.47
C ASN A 136 6.61 -19.56 -15.52
N SER A 137 5.91 -20.11 -14.52
CA SER A 137 4.45 -20.04 -14.48
C SER A 137 3.99 -18.60 -14.19
N LYS A 138 2.77 -18.27 -14.62
CA LYS A 138 2.15 -16.95 -14.41
C LYS A 138 0.83 -17.02 -13.65
N VAL A 139 0.55 -18.18 -13.04
CA VAL A 139 -0.74 -18.49 -12.42
C VAL A 139 -0.95 -17.75 -11.10
N ASN A 140 0.14 -17.33 -10.44
CA ASN A 140 0.10 -16.63 -9.17
C ASN A 140 0.21 -15.11 -9.40
N TYR A 141 -0.91 -14.48 -9.78
CA TYR A 141 -1.00 -13.04 -10.06
C TYR A 141 0.06 -12.55 -11.06
N GLY A 142 0.26 -13.31 -12.15
CA GLY A 142 1.24 -13.02 -13.19
C GLY A 142 2.66 -13.50 -12.88
N GLY A 143 2.89 -14.08 -11.70
CA GLY A 143 4.17 -14.64 -11.26
C GLY A 143 4.12 -16.14 -10.96
N PRO A 144 5.23 -16.68 -10.43
CA PRO A 144 5.46 -18.11 -10.28
C PRO A 144 4.63 -18.73 -9.15
N ALA A 145 4.17 -19.97 -9.36
CA ALA A 145 3.57 -20.80 -8.33
C ALA A 145 4.63 -21.46 -7.43
N ILE A 146 5.73 -21.90 -8.03
CA ILE A 146 6.87 -22.51 -7.33
C ILE A 146 8.03 -21.52 -7.32
N TYR A 147 8.46 -21.12 -6.13
CA TYR A 147 9.58 -20.18 -5.95
C TYR A 147 10.29 -20.44 -4.62
N ASP A 148 11.57 -20.08 -4.57
CA ASP A 148 12.40 -20.06 -3.36
C ASP A 148 12.65 -18.60 -2.97
N GLY A 149 12.03 -18.14 -1.89
CA GLY A 149 12.10 -16.77 -1.41
C GLY A 149 10.75 -16.23 -0.94
N LEU A 150 10.47 -14.98 -1.29
CA LEU A 150 9.37 -14.19 -0.76
C LEU A 150 8.42 -13.69 -1.86
N GLN A 151 7.13 -13.76 -1.57
CA GLN A 151 6.06 -13.03 -2.27
C GLN A 151 5.37 -12.09 -1.28
N ILE A 152 5.18 -10.83 -1.69
CA ILE A 152 4.28 -9.87 -1.04
C ILE A 152 3.11 -9.62 -1.99
N LEU A 153 1.94 -10.17 -1.65
CA LEU A 153 0.71 -10.06 -2.42
C LEU A 153 -0.15 -8.91 -1.88
N ILE A 154 -0.52 -8.00 -2.76
CA ILE A 154 -1.41 -6.86 -2.53
C ILE A 154 -2.70 -7.15 -3.30
N ALA A 155 -3.77 -7.51 -2.58
CA ALA A 155 -5.05 -7.88 -3.17
C ALA A 155 -6.20 -7.64 -2.17
N SER A 156 -7.36 -7.21 -2.66
CA SER A 156 -8.60 -7.08 -1.87
C SER A 156 -8.42 -6.26 -0.57
N ASN A 157 -7.72 -5.11 -0.65
CA ASN A 157 -7.32 -4.24 0.48
C ASN A 157 -6.50 -4.93 1.59
N SER A 158 -5.87 -6.05 1.27
CA SER A 158 -4.95 -6.76 2.15
C SER A 158 -3.57 -6.85 1.53
N VAL A 159 -2.57 -6.86 2.40
CA VAL A 159 -1.18 -7.15 2.04
C VAL A 159 -0.80 -8.40 2.80
N ARG A 160 -0.50 -9.45 2.04
CA ARG A 160 -0.20 -10.79 2.53
C ARG A 160 1.20 -11.18 2.11
N SER A 161 1.95 -11.82 3.01
CA SER A 161 3.31 -12.24 2.72
C SER A 161 3.45 -13.76 2.83
N PHE A 162 4.16 -14.33 1.88
CA PHE A 162 4.33 -15.76 1.72
C PHE A 162 5.80 -16.09 1.52
N LEU A 163 6.26 -17.16 2.16
CA LEU A 163 7.56 -17.76 1.91
C LEU A 163 7.35 -19.10 1.23
N ASN A 164 8.28 -19.44 0.36
CA ASN A 164 8.35 -20.76 -0.24
C ASN A 164 9.83 -21.13 -0.43
N ASP A 165 10.14 -22.42 -0.46
CA ASP A 165 11.50 -22.97 -0.58
C ASP A 165 11.77 -23.58 -1.97
N GLY A 166 10.84 -23.40 -2.91
CA GLY A 166 10.91 -23.90 -4.28
C GLY A 166 10.60 -25.39 -4.41
N SER A 167 10.20 -26.09 -3.36
CA SER A 167 9.90 -27.53 -3.42
C SER A 167 8.52 -27.84 -4.00
N LYS A 168 7.52 -26.98 -3.75
CA LYS A 168 6.11 -27.16 -4.15
C LYS A 168 5.45 -25.83 -4.49
N PRO A 169 4.28 -25.85 -5.16
CA PRO A 169 3.46 -24.65 -5.32
C PRO A 169 3.08 -24.04 -3.97
N VAL A 170 3.14 -22.72 -3.85
CA VAL A 170 2.74 -22.00 -2.63
C VAL A 170 1.24 -22.17 -2.36
N ASP A 171 0.87 -22.31 -1.09
CA ASP A 171 -0.53 -22.22 -0.64
C ASP A 171 -0.86 -20.77 -0.27
N LEU A 172 -1.65 -20.10 -1.12
CA LEU A 172 -2.06 -18.71 -0.93
C LEU A 172 -3.09 -18.52 0.21
N SER A 173 -3.57 -19.61 0.81
CA SER A 173 -4.46 -19.57 1.97
C SER A 173 -3.72 -19.43 3.31
N THR A 174 -2.40 -19.66 3.32
CA THR A 174 -1.58 -19.64 4.55
C THR A 174 -0.46 -18.59 4.49
N PRO A 175 -0.79 -17.28 4.50
CA PRO A 175 0.22 -16.25 4.63
C PRO A 175 0.87 -16.30 6.01
N PHE A 176 2.19 -16.08 6.08
CA PHE A 176 2.85 -15.94 7.39
C PHE A 176 2.57 -14.57 8.02
N SER A 177 2.13 -13.60 7.21
CA SER A 177 1.78 -12.25 7.65
C SER A 177 0.65 -11.66 6.81
N THR A 178 -0.25 -10.92 7.46
CA THR A 178 -1.35 -10.19 6.83
C THR A 178 -1.52 -8.83 7.50
N CYS A 179 -1.63 -7.76 6.72
CA CYS A 179 -2.06 -6.44 7.20
C CYS A 179 -3.09 -5.80 6.26
N TYR A 180 -3.92 -4.94 6.83
CA TYR A 180 -4.91 -4.17 6.08
C TYR A 180 -4.26 -2.93 5.46
N SER A 181 -4.48 -2.71 4.16
CA SER A 181 -4.01 -1.53 3.45
C SER A 181 -5.03 -1.14 2.38
N PRO A 182 -5.75 -0.01 2.55
CA PRO A 182 -6.68 0.46 1.53
C PRO A 182 -5.89 1.11 0.38
N PHE A 183 -5.65 0.34 -0.70
CA PHE A 183 -4.88 0.78 -1.85
C PHE A 183 -5.73 1.00 -3.12
N GLN A 184 -6.93 0.40 -3.17
CA GLN A 184 -7.83 0.48 -4.31
C GLN A 184 -8.43 1.88 -4.46
N LYS A 185 -8.72 2.28 -5.70
CA LYS A 185 -9.38 3.57 -6.04
C LYS A 185 -8.65 4.79 -5.50
N SER A 186 -7.34 4.69 -5.32
CA SER A 186 -6.53 5.79 -4.81
C SER A 186 -5.66 6.37 -5.91
N GLU A 187 -5.86 7.66 -6.20
CA GLU A 187 -4.92 8.41 -7.02
C GLU A 187 -3.59 8.65 -6.31
N VAL A 188 -3.60 8.63 -4.97
CA VAL A 188 -2.42 8.77 -4.12
C VAL A 188 -1.69 7.43 -4.05
N PRO A 189 -0.41 7.36 -4.48
CA PRO A 189 0.38 6.14 -4.39
C PRO A 189 0.71 5.75 -2.95
N THR A 190 0.79 4.45 -2.72
CA THR A 190 1.23 3.82 -1.48
C THR A 190 2.68 3.38 -1.61
N THR A 191 3.48 3.65 -0.57
CA THR A 191 4.88 3.24 -0.52
C THR A 191 5.05 2.06 0.42
N PHE A 192 5.62 0.97 -0.11
CA PHE A 192 5.99 -0.23 0.59
C PHE A 192 7.49 -0.21 0.83
N ARG A 193 7.91 -0.39 2.09
CA ARG A 193 9.32 -0.48 2.45
C ARG A 193 9.60 -1.83 3.09
N LEU A 194 10.29 -2.69 2.36
CA LEU A 194 10.78 -3.98 2.83
C LEU A 194 12.21 -3.80 3.30
N SER A 195 12.55 -4.20 4.53
CA SER A 195 13.91 -4.09 5.05
C SER A 195 14.33 -5.36 5.76
N TYR A 196 15.58 -5.73 5.55
CA TYR A 196 16.21 -6.91 6.12
C TYR A 196 17.59 -6.58 6.66
N GLU A 197 17.87 -7.08 7.85
CA GLU A 197 19.22 -7.22 8.40
C GLU A 197 19.23 -8.50 9.22
N GLN A 198 20.41 -9.05 9.48
CA GLN A 198 20.51 -10.24 10.29
C GLN A 198 19.84 -10.03 11.66
N GLY A 199 18.78 -10.80 11.92
CA GLY A 199 18.01 -10.73 13.15
C GLY A 199 16.69 -9.97 13.05
N TRP A 200 16.40 -9.26 11.95
CA TRP A 200 15.06 -8.70 11.74
C TRP A 200 14.69 -8.49 10.27
N PHE A 201 13.41 -8.74 9.99
CA PHE A 201 12.82 -8.59 8.68
C PHE A 201 11.46 -7.90 8.80
N LYS A 202 11.26 -6.85 8.01
CA LYS A 202 10.14 -5.92 8.22
C LYS A 202 9.56 -5.42 6.92
N LEU A 203 8.24 -5.26 6.95
CA LEU A 203 7.51 -4.51 5.94
C LEU A 203 6.79 -3.34 6.62
N SER A 204 6.95 -2.15 6.07
CA SER A 204 6.12 -0.99 6.38
C SER A 204 5.38 -0.49 5.15
N ILE A 205 4.25 0.15 5.39
CA ILE A 205 3.35 0.72 4.37
C ILE A 205 3.07 2.16 4.79
N ASP A 206 3.47 3.13 3.96
CA ASP A 206 3.41 4.56 4.26
C ASP A 206 3.99 4.89 5.64
N ASN A 207 5.16 4.31 5.94
CA ASN A 207 5.88 4.40 7.21
C ASN A 207 5.14 3.81 8.43
N ARG A 208 4.14 2.97 8.21
CA ARG A 208 3.45 2.22 9.28
C ARG A 208 3.84 0.76 9.23
N LEU A 209 4.21 0.21 10.37
CA LEU A 209 4.58 -1.20 10.48
C LEU A 209 3.43 -2.11 10.05
N CYS A 210 3.66 -2.94 9.03
CA CYS A 210 2.77 -4.04 8.63
C CYS A 210 3.13 -5.30 9.41
N PHE A 211 4.40 -5.72 9.34
CA PHE A 211 4.92 -6.82 10.16
C PHE A 211 6.41 -6.67 10.44
N HIS A 212 6.85 -7.36 11.49
CA HIS A 212 8.23 -7.51 11.90
C HIS A 212 8.45 -8.96 12.38
N THR A 213 9.56 -9.59 11.98
CA THR A 213 9.92 -10.94 12.41
C THR A 213 11.44 -11.14 12.42
N GLU A 214 11.92 -11.98 13.33
CA GLU A 214 13.34 -12.33 13.47
C GLU A 214 13.65 -13.74 12.93
N VAL A 215 12.62 -14.46 12.49
CA VAL A 215 12.70 -15.89 12.16
C VAL A 215 13.18 -16.12 10.72
N ILE A 216 12.97 -15.15 9.83
CA ILE A 216 13.32 -15.25 8.42
C ILE A 216 14.82 -15.00 8.25
N LYS A 217 15.51 -15.95 7.62
CA LYS A 217 16.95 -15.89 7.37
C LYS A 217 17.21 -16.28 5.92
N PHE A 218 17.91 -15.42 5.20
CA PHE A 218 18.40 -15.73 3.87
C PHE A 218 19.86 -16.22 4.00
N GLU A 219 20.14 -17.42 3.50
CA GLU A 219 21.50 -18.01 3.58
C GLU A 219 22.48 -17.35 2.59
N ASP A 220 22.00 -17.00 1.40
CA ASP A 220 22.79 -16.36 0.34
C ASP A 220 22.04 -15.15 -0.22
N LEU A 221 22.60 -13.95 -0.05
CA LEU A 221 22.07 -12.69 -0.57
C LEU A 221 22.60 -12.32 -1.96
N SER A 222 23.40 -13.18 -2.59
CA SER A 222 24.14 -12.87 -3.81
C SER A 222 23.39 -13.10 -5.12
N LYS A 223 22.21 -13.75 -5.13
CA LYS A 223 21.55 -14.24 -6.36
C LYS A 223 20.04 -14.03 -6.40
N PHE A 224 19.57 -12.85 -6.03
CA PHE A 224 18.14 -12.59 -6.01
C PHE A 224 17.59 -12.03 -7.33
N LYS A 225 16.47 -12.58 -7.76
CA LYS A 225 15.55 -11.98 -8.72
C LYS A 225 14.50 -11.16 -7.99
N ILE A 226 14.35 -9.94 -8.46
CA ILE A 226 13.36 -8.97 -8.01
C ILE A 226 12.34 -8.83 -9.13
N GLY A 227 11.08 -9.02 -8.78
CA GLY A 227 9.98 -8.96 -9.73
C GLY A 227 8.79 -8.20 -9.18
N ILE A 228 8.02 -7.60 -10.07
CA ILE A 228 6.69 -7.06 -9.77
C ILE A 228 5.76 -7.55 -10.86
N THR A 229 4.74 -8.31 -10.47
CA THR A 229 3.73 -8.83 -11.40
C THR A 229 2.35 -8.42 -10.94
N ALA A 230 1.43 -8.24 -11.88
CA ALA A 230 0.05 -7.94 -11.57
C ALA A 230 -0.88 -8.68 -12.51
N LYS A 231 -2.07 -8.95 -11.99
CA LYS A 231 -3.17 -9.57 -12.70
C LYS A 231 -4.45 -8.81 -12.41
N SER A 232 -5.23 -8.55 -13.45
CA SER A 232 -6.54 -7.93 -13.35
C SER A 232 -7.52 -8.57 -14.33
N ASN A 233 -8.81 -8.45 -14.05
CA ASN A 233 -9.87 -8.85 -14.97
C ASN A 233 -10.05 -7.81 -16.10
N LYS A 234 -10.49 -8.24 -17.29
CA LYS A 234 -10.90 -7.35 -18.40
C LYS A 234 -12.32 -6.79 -18.25
N ILE A 235 -13.14 -7.35 -17.37
CA ILE A 235 -14.49 -6.87 -17.07
C ILE A 235 -14.39 -5.50 -16.38
N ALA A 236 -15.01 -4.47 -16.98
CA ALA A 236 -14.87 -3.08 -16.54
C ALA A 236 -15.21 -2.83 -15.05
N THR A 237 -16.12 -3.60 -14.46
CA THR A 237 -16.50 -3.48 -13.04
C THR A 237 -15.51 -4.14 -12.08
N LYS A 238 -14.70 -5.08 -12.57
CA LYS A 238 -13.66 -5.80 -11.80
C LYS A 238 -12.23 -5.41 -12.21
N HIS A 239 -12.09 -4.51 -13.19
CA HIS A 239 -10.80 -4.09 -13.70
C HIS A 239 -10.11 -3.14 -12.72
N GLU A 240 -8.89 -3.49 -12.36
CA GLU A 240 -7.93 -2.66 -11.64
C GLU A 240 -6.69 -2.44 -12.49
N GLN A 241 -6.31 -1.16 -12.61
CA GLN A 241 -5.08 -0.76 -13.25
C GLN A 241 -4.01 -0.54 -12.18
N PHE A 242 -3.05 -1.47 -12.12
CA PHE A 242 -1.90 -1.36 -11.24
C PHE A 242 -0.79 -0.59 -11.92
N GLU A 243 -0.28 0.41 -11.21
CA GLU A 243 0.80 1.28 -11.68
C GLU A 243 1.98 1.26 -10.71
N LEU A 244 3.19 1.16 -11.27
CA LEU A 244 4.46 1.26 -10.57
C LEU A 244 5.14 2.59 -10.92
N LEU A 245 5.36 3.40 -9.89
CA LEU A 245 5.91 4.75 -10.04
C LEU A 245 7.39 4.82 -9.65
N LYS A 246 7.81 3.97 -8.71
CA LYS A 246 9.17 4.01 -8.16
C LYS A 246 9.55 2.65 -7.59
N PHE A 247 10.79 2.25 -7.80
CA PHE A 247 11.40 1.11 -7.13
C PHE A 247 12.85 1.45 -6.82
N GLU A 248 13.24 1.48 -5.55
CA GLU A 248 14.62 1.76 -5.14
C GLU A 248 15.14 0.64 -4.26
N THR A 249 16.40 0.27 -4.49
CA THR A 249 17.11 -0.73 -3.71
C THR A 249 18.29 -0.08 -3.03
N TYR A 250 18.41 -0.30 -1.73
CA TYR A 250 19.53 0.14 -0.93
C TYR A 250 20.30 -1.07 -0.42
N ASN A 251 21.63 -1.02 -0.51
CA ASN A 251 22.50 -2.10 -0.03
C ASN A 251 22.74 -2.06 1.49
N ARG A 252 21.74 -1.58 2.24
CA ARG A 252 21.72 -1.45 3.69
C ARG A 252 20.28 -1.23 4.14
N VAL A 253 20.06 -1.34 5.45
CA VAL A 253 18.86 -0.79 6.06
C VAL A 253 18.97 0.75 6.11
N THR A 254 17.95 1.43 5.58
CA THR A 254 17.80 2.89 5.66
C THR A 254 17.55 3.38 7.09
N GLU A 255 17.90 4.63 7.38
CA GLU A 255 17.68 5.18 8.73
C GLU A 255 16.18 5.27 9.06
N GLU A 256 15.33 5.56 8.08
CA GLU A 256 13.88 5.56 8.24
C GLU A 256 13.37 4.17 8.65
N ALA A 257 13.86 3.11 8.00
CA ALA A 257 13.51 1.74 8.35
C ALA A 257 13.88 1.43 9.82
N LYS A 258 14.98 1.96 10.37
CA LYS A 258 15.33 1.73 11.79
C LYS A 258 14.41 2.48 12.77
N LEU A 259 13.85 3.61 12.34
CA LEU A 259 13.04 4.48 13.20
C LEU A 259 11.59 4.02 13.34
N GLU A 260 11.07 3.29 12.36
CA GLU A 260 9.68 2.80 12.35
C GLU A 260 9.34 1.83 13.51
N ASP A 261 10.35 1.24 14.17
CA ASP A 261 10.15 0.39 15.35
C ASP A 261 9.76 1.19 16.60
N LYS A 262 9.99 2.51 16.60
CA LYS A 262 9.78 3.41 17.76
C LYS A 262 8.36 3.95 17.89
N GLY A 263 7.36 3.27 17.32
CA GLY A 263 5.97 3.48 17.70
C GLY A 263 5.50 4.94 17.60
N ILE A 264 5.82 5.64 16.51
CA ILE A 264 4.94 6.73 16.08
C ILE A 264 3.73 6.05 15.41
N LEU A 265 2.91 5.43 16.26
CA LEU A 265 1.48 5.33 16.02
C LEU A 265 1.00 6.78 15.92
N VAL A 266 1.14 7.39 14.73
CA VAL A 266 0.27 8.50 14.35
C VAL A 266 -1.12 7.95 14.60
N SER A 267 -1.73 8.45 15.66
CA SER A 267 -2.97 7.93 16.21
C SER A 267 -3.91 7.62 15.06
N GLN A 268 -4.19 6.34 14.81
CA GLN A 268 -5.46 6.02 14.21
C GLN A 268 -6.50 6.75 15.06
N PRO A 269 -7.49 7.43 14.46
CA PRO A 269 -8.52 8.09 15.24
C PRO A 269 -9.11 7.06 16.21
N LYS A 270 -8.78 7.20 17.50
CA LYS A 270 -9.31 6.34 18.55
C LYS A 270 -10.79 6.69 18.63
N VAL A 271 -11.65 5.80 18.14
CA VAL A 271 -13.08 5.91 18.38
C VAL A 271 -13.29 5.66 19.87
N VAL A 272 -13.38 6.75 20.63
CA VAL A 272 -13.81 6.70 22.03
C VAL A 272 -15.33 6.61 21.97
N THR A 273 -15.89 5.44 22.29
CA THR A 273 -17.32 5.33 22.53
C THR A 273 -17.60 6.04 23.86
N LYS A 274 -17.93 7.32 23.80
CA LYS A 274 -18.47 8.04 24.95
C LYS A 274 -19.96 7.70 25.00
N ILE A 275 -20.36 6.84 25.94
CA ILE A 275 -21.76 6.69 26.28
C ILE A 275 -22.15 8.02 26.94
N VAL A 276 -22.84 8.87 26.19
CA VAL A 276 -23.53 10.02 26.76
C VAL A 276 -24.89 9.48 27.17
N GLU A 277 -25.06 9.20 28.45
CA GLU A 277 -26.41 9.12 29.01
C GLU A 277 -27.00 10.52 28.91
N ASP A 278 -28.04 10.66 28.10
CA ASP A 278 -28.80 11.89 27.94
C ASP A 278 -29.63 12.11 29.22
N LEU A 279 -29.00 12.72 30.22
CA LEU A 279 -29.72 13.33 31.33
C LEU A 279 -30.10 14.73 30.89
N GLY A 280 -31.38 14.88 30.55
CA GLY A 280 -31.95 16.05 29.89
C GLY A 280 -31.56 17.42 30.46
N ALA A 281 -31.81 18.42 29.61
CA ALA A 281 -31.52 19.84 29.75
C ALA A 281 -31.28 20.34 31.20
N GLY A 282 -30.00 20.52 31.58
CA GLY A 282 -29.64 21.37 32.72
C GLY A 282 -28.39 21.03 33.54
N ALA A 283 -27.76 19.86 33.38
CA ALA A 283 -26.63 19.47 34.25
C ALA A 283 -25.25 19.56 33.55
N LYS A 284 -24.27 20.20 34.21
CA LYS A 284 -22.87 20.25 33.75
C LYS A 284 -22.22 18.86 33.86
N PRO A 285 -21.42 18.41 32.87
CA PRO A 285 -20.74 17.13 32.97
C PRO A 285 -19.56 17.22 33.94
N THR A 286 -19.57 16.40 34.98
CA THR A 286 -18.43 16.18 35.88
C THR A 286 -17.42 15.25 35.20
N GLU A 287 -16.20 15.72 35.00
CA GLU A 287 -15.08 14.90 34.53
C GLU A 287 -14.70 13.89 35.62
N THR A 288 -15.02 12.62 35.41
CA THR A 288 -14.33 11.52 36.11
C THR A 288 -13.27 10.97 35.18
N ALA A 289 -12.00 11.09 35.60
CA ALA A 289 -10.85 10.58 34.88
C ALA A 289 -10.98 9.06 34.65
N ALA A 290 -11.23 8.66 33.40
CA ALA A 290 -11.25 7.26 33.03
C ALA A 290 -9.81 6.70 33.10
N LYS A 291 -9.62 5.78 34.04
CA LYS A 291 -8.39 5.01 34.26
C LYS A 291 -8.06 4.23 32.98
N TYR A 292 -6.86 4.45 32.43
CA TYR A 292 -6.32 3.75 31.26
C TYR A 292 -6.33 2.23 31.50
N GLN A 293 -7.00 1.48 30.63
CA GLN A 293 -6.86 0.03 30.55
C GLN A 293 -6.01 -0.34 29.33
N ASP A 294 -4.92 -1.03 29.62
CA ASP A 294 -3.97 -1.58 28.67
C ASP A 294 -4.67 -2.54 27.67
N PHE A 295 -4.29 -2.47 26.40
CA PHE A 295 -4.89 -3.24 25.30
C PHE A 295 -4.77 -4.76 25.52
N SER A 296 -3.72 -5.21 26.22
CA SER A 296 -3.55 -6.61 26.64
C SER A 296 -4.69 -7.06 27.55
N SER A 297 -5.07 -6.23 28.52
CA SER A 297 -6.15 -6.53 29.48
C SER A 297 -7.54 -6.49 28.85
N ARG A 298 -7.74 -5.71 27.77
CA ARG A 298 -8.98 -5.71 26.98
C ARG A 298 -9.07 -6.94 26.08
N GLN A 299 -7.98 -7.37 25.44
CA GLN A 299 -7.96 -8.63 24.69
C GLN A 299 -8.16 -9.85 25.61
N GLN A 300 -7.60 -9.83 26.82
CA GLN A 300 -7.77 -10.90 27.78
C GLN A 300 -9.20 -10.96 28.33
N ARG A 301 -9.84 -9.81 28.58
CA ARG A 301 -11.28 -9.75 28.91
C ARG A 301 -12.18 -10.12 27.75
N LEU A 302 -11.81 -9.80 26.50
CA LEU A 302 -12.51 -10.27 25.30
C LEU A 302 -12.41 -11.79 25.19
N ARG A 303 -11.24 -12.39 25.43
CA ARG A 303 -11.08 -13.85 25.49
C ARG A 303 -11.86 -14.48 26.65
N GLU A 304 -11.92 -13.83 27.81
CA GLU A 304 -12.72 -14.29 28.96
C GLU A 304 -14.23 -14.08 28.78
N SER A 305 -14.67 -13.05 28.07
CA SER A 305 -16.07 -12.82 27.72
C SER A 305 -16.53 -13.69 26.56
N VAL A 306 -15.65 -14.04 25.62
CA VAL A 306 -15.89 -15.13 24.64
C VAL A 306 -16.01 -16.50 25.33
N LYS A 307 -15.30 -16.73 26.44
CA LYS A 307 -15.48 -17.93 27.28
C LYS A 307 -16.72 -17.89 28.19
N LYS A 308 -17.29 -16.71 28.47
CA LYS A 308 -18.44 -16.52 29.38
C LYS A 308 -19.75 -16.18 28.68
N THR A 309 -19.74 -15.93 27.38
CA THR A 309 -20.96 -15.73 26.58
C THR A 309 -21.40 -17.09 26.07
N PRO A 310 -22.58 -17.61 26.44
CA PRO A 310 -23.08 -18.84 25.86
C PRO A 310 -23.27 -18.63 24.36
N SER A 311 -22.77 -19.59 23.57
CA SER A 311 -22.88 -19.68 22.13
C SER A 311 -24.35 -19.67 21.69
N SER A 312 -24.95 -18.49 21.57
CA SER A 312 -26.25 -18.31 20.93
C SER A 312 -26.10 -17.19 19.91
N THR A 313 -26.11 -17.56 18.63
CA THR A 313 -26.62 -16.87 17.43
C THR A 313 -25.78 -17.23 16.19
N TYR A 314 -25.32 -18.47 16.08
CA TYR A 314 -25.00 -19.09 14.79
C TYR A 314 -25.40 -20.56 14.91
N ASN A 315 -26.50 -20.97 14.25
CA ASN A 315 -26.95 -22.36 14.18
C ASN A 315 -26.06 -23.19 13.23
N THR A 316 -24.75 -22.98 13.26
CA THR A 316 -23.77 -23.85 12.56
C THR A 316 -23.85 -25.28 13.08
N GLY A 317 -24.25 -25.48 14.35
CA GLY A 317 -24.57 -26.79 14.91
C GLY A 317 -25.73 -27.48 14.19
N GLU A 318 -26.81 -26.77 13.87
CA GLU A 318 -27.96 -27.36 13.15
C GLU A 318 -27.62 -27.74 11.71
N ILE A 319 -26.74 -26.98 11.06
CA ILE A 319 -26.21 -27.31 9.73
C ILE A 319 -25.27 -28.52 9.80
N LEU A 320 -24.36 -28.57 10.78
CA LEU A 320 -23.44 -29.71 10.99
C LEU A 320 -24.21 -30.99 11.34
N ASP A 321 -25.19 -30.90 12.23
CA ASP A 321 -26.02 -32.02 12.64
C ASP A 321 -26.79 -32.59 11.43
N LYS A 322 -27.34 -31.72 10.58
CA LYS A 322 -28.00 -32.15 9.33
C LYS A 322 -27.02 -32.69 8.28
N LEU A 323 -25.81 -32.14 8.21
CA LEU A 323 -24.75 -32.68 7.33
C LEU A 323 -24.35 -34.09 7.76
N SER A 324 -24.22 -34.32 9.08
CA SER A 324 -23.92 -35.63 9.64
C SER A 324 -25.01 -36.67 9.38
N LEU A 325 -26.29 -36.23 9.33
CA LEU A 325 -27.42 -37.08 8.93
C LEU A 325 -27.35 -37.47 7.45
N VAL A 326 -26.93 -36.56 6.56
CA VAL A 326 -26.72 -36.84 5.14
C VAL A 326 -25.53 -37.79 4.94
N GLU A 327 -24.43 -37.59 5.65
CA GLU A 327 -23.27 -38.49 5.63
C GLU A 327 -23.61 -39.91 6.11
N GLY A 328 -24.35 -40.01 7.22
CA GLY A 328 -24.84 -41.30 7.73
C GLY A 328 -25.79 -42.02 6.76
N SER A 329 -26.70 -41.27 6.12
CA SER A 329 -27.61 -41.83 5.12
C SER A 329 -26.89 -42.27 3.84
N ASN A 330 -25.83 -41.55 3.43
CA ASN A 330 -25.00 -41.95 2.29
C ASN A 330 -24.20 -43.23 2.56
N ALA A 331 -23.72 -43.43 3.79
CA ALA A 331 -23.07 -44.68 4.20
C ALA A 331 -24.05 -45.87 4.18
N ASP A 332 -25.30 -45.66 4.63
CA ASP A 332 -26.37 -46.67 4.58
C ASP A 332 -26.74 -47.02 3.12
N LEU A 333 -26.85 -46.03 2.22
CA LEU A 333 -27.07 -46.24 0.78
C LEU A 333 -25.97 -47.09 0.14
N LEU A 334 -24.70 -46.81 0.45
CA LEU A 334 -23.56 -47.59 -0.06
C LEU A 334 -23.65 -49.05 0.39
N SER A 335 -23.96 -49.31 1.67
CA SER A 335 -24.12 -50.67 2.18
C SER A 335 -25.28 -51.43 1.53
N LYS A 336 -26.38 -50.73 1.20
CA LYS A 336 -27.54 -51.33 0.51
C LYS A 336 -27.24 -51.63 -0.96
N ILE A 337 -26.45 -50.79 -1.63
CA ILE A 337 -25.99 -51.03 -3.00
C ILE A 337 -25.05 -52.25 -3.06
N GLU A 338 -24.12 -52.39 -2.11
CA GLU A 338 -23.23 -53.55 -2.01
C GLU A 338 -23.99 -54.86 -1.76
N ASN A 339 -25.03 -54.82 -0.92
CA ASN A 339 -25.89 -55.97 -0.67
C ASN A 339 -26.70 -56.37 -1.92
N LEU A 340 -27.25 -55.39 -2.66
CA LEU A 340 -27.92 -55.63 -3.93
C LEU A 340 -26.96 -56.24 -4.97
N GLN A 341 -25.74 -55.74 -5.05
CA GLN A 341 -24.70 -56.27 -5.93
C GLN A 341 -24.37 -57.73 -5.58
N THR A 342 -24.31 -58.07 -4.30
CA THR A 342 -24.05 -59.44 -3.82
C THR A 342 -25.19 -60.41 -4.18
N ILE A 343 -26.45 -59.97 -4.10
CA ILE A 343 -27.63 -60.76 -4.50
C ILE A 343 -27.69 -60.94 -6.03
N LEU A 344 -27.33 -59.90 -6.80
CA LEU A 344 -27.22 -59.99 -8.26
C LEU A 344 -26.07 -60.92 -8.70
N LEU A 345 -24.92 -60.88 -8.02
CA LEU A 345 -23.79 -61.75 -8.34
C LEU A 345 -24.06 -63.22 -8.00
N SER A 346 -24.75 -63.49 -6.88
CA SER A 346 -25.13 -64.86 -6.49
C SER A 346 -26.20 -65.48 -7.39
N SER A 347 -27.08 -64.68 -7.98
CA SER A 347 -28.06 -65.14 -8.98
C SER A 347 -27.46 -65.38 -10.37
N VAL A 348 -26.35 -64.71 -10.74
CA VAL A 348 -25.65 -64.92 -12.02
C VAL A 348 -24.62 -66.06 -11.96
N GLY A 349 -24.13 -66.42 -10.77
CA GLY A 349 -23.09 -67.45 -10.59
C GLY A 349 -23.56 -68.92 -10.71
N SER A 350 -24.87 -69.16 -10.86
CA SER A 350 -25.45 -70.52 -10.80
C SER A 350 -26.17 -70.92 -12.09
N ASP A 351 -25.56 -70.80 -13.27
CA ASP A 351 -26.08 -71.51 -14.46
C ASP A 351 -25.01 -71.81 -15.51
N LYS A 352 -24.27 -72.91 -15.28
CA LYS A 352 -23.79 -73.75 -16.39
C LYS A 352 -24.62 -75.02 -16.41
N GLY A 353 -25.87 -74.88 -16.84
CA GLY A 353 -26.61 -75.97 -17.46
C GLY A 353 -27.69 -76.58 -16.57
N LYS A 354 -28.82 -75.90 -16.45
CA LYS A 354 -30.17 -76.42 -16.76
C LYS A 354 -31.19 -75.40 -16.24
N GLY A 355 -31.96 -74.84 -17.18
CA GLY A 355 -33.13 -73.97 -16.99
C GLY A 355 -33.42 -73.59 -15.54
N SER A 356 -32.81 -72.50 -15.08
CA SER A 356 -33.10 -71.91 -13.78
C SER A 356 -34.52 -71.34 -13.79
N ASN A 357 -35.41 -71.98 -13.04
CA ASN A 357 -36.52 -71.26 -12.43
C ASN A 357 -35.87 -70.18 -11.56
N PHE A 358 -35.85 -68.94 -12.04
CA PHE A 358 -35.48 -67.79 -11.24
C PHE A 358 -36.36 -67.83 -9.99
N ASP A 359 -35.75 -68.06 -8.83
CA ASP A 359 -36.50 -68.29 -7.61
C ASP A 359 -37.31 -67.03 -7.30
N LYS A 360 -38.63 -67.18 -7.28
CA LYS A 360 -39.59 -66.07 -7.17
C LYS A 360 -39.34 -65.27 -5.89
N GLU A 361 -38.84 -65.93 -4.85
CA GLU A 361 -38.43 -65.28 -3.60
C GLU A 361 -37.22 -64.36 -3.76
N THR A 362 -36.24 -64.70 -4.59
CA THR A 362 -35.04 -63.87 -4.84
C THR A 362 -35.39 -62.61 -5.65
N LEU A 363 -36.36 -62.71 -6.58
CA LEU A 363 -36.89 -61.56 -7.30
C LEU A 363 -37.74 -60.64 -6.41
N ILE A 364 -38.54 -61.20 -5.50
CA ILE A 364 -39.31 -60.41 -4.53
C ILE A 364 -38.38 -59.67 -3.56
N GLN A 365 -37.35 -60.35 -3.04
CA GLN A 365 -36.36 -59.74 -2.15
C GLN A 365 -35.57 -58.61 -2.84
N SER A 366 -35.17 -58.78 -4.10
CA SER A 366 -34.48 -57.71 -4.85
C SER A 366 -35.40 -56.52 -5.17
N ALA A 367 -36.68 -56.77 -5.45
CA ALA A 367 -37.68 -55.72 -5.65
C ALA A 367 -37.95 -54.90 -4.38
N ASP A 368 -38.07 -55.56 -3.22
CA ASP A 368 -38.26 -54.88 -1.92
C ASP A 368 -37.03 -54.04 -1.54
N GLN A 369 -35.83 -54.55 -1.78
CA GLN A 369 -34.60 -53.79 -1.55
C GLN A 369 -34.47 -52.58 -2.49
N TYR A 370 -34.87 -52.73 -3.76
CA TYR A 370 -34.91 -51.61 -4.70
C TYR A 370 -35.91 -50.53 -4.26
N GLN A 371 -37.11 -50.92 -3.80
CA GLN A 371 -38.09 -49.96 -3.26
C GLN A 371 -37.56 -49.23 -2.02
N ASN A 372 -36.84 -49.92 -1.15
CA ASN A 372 -36.25 -49.32 0.05
C ASN A 372 -35.10 -48.36 -0.31
N LEU A 373 -34.32 -48.68 -1.35
CA LEU A 373 -33.29 -47.78 -1.87
C LEU A 373 -33.91 -46.49 -2.44
N VAL A 374 -34.97 -46.61 -3.25
CA VAL A 374 -35.68 -45.46 -3.82
C VAL A 374 -36.26 -44.56 -2.73
N LYS A 375 -36.83 -45.13 -1.66
CA LYS A 375 -37.32 -44.35 -0.51
C LYS A 375 -36.20 -43.58 0.20
N SER A 376 -35.04 -44.21 0.37
CA SER A 376 -33.86 -43.59 1.01
C SER A 376 -33.26 -42.46 0.15
N VAL A 377 -33.19 -42.64 -1.17
CA VAL A 377 -32.73 -41.61 -2.11
C VAL A 377 -33.67 -40.41 -2.14
N ASN A 378 -35.00 -40.65 -2.13
CA ASN A 378 -35.98 -39.57 -2.07
C ASN A 378 -35.89 -38.78 -0.76
N GLY A 379 -35.70 -39.46 0.38
CA GLY A 379 -35.47 -38.79 1.67
C GLY A 379 -34.23 -37.89 1.67
N ASN A 380 -33.12 -38.36 1.09
CA ASN A 380 -31.90 -37.54 0.97
C ASN A 380 -32.08 -36.35 0.02
N SER A 381 -32.85 -36.53 -1.07
CA SER A 381 -33.19 -35.43 -1.98
C SER A 381 -33.94 -34.31 -1.26
N ASP A 382 -34.87 -34.66 -0.37
CA ASP A 382 -35.66 -33.68 0.38
C ASP A 382 -34.81 -32.96 1.46
N HIS A 383 -33.89 -33.68 2.13
CA HIS A 383 -32.93 -33.05 3.04
C HIS A 383 -31.96 -32.10 2.32
N LEU A 384 -31.50 -32.43 1.11
CA LEU A 384 -30.65 -31.55 0.30
C LEU A 384 -31.39 -30.29 -0.15
N LYS A 385 -32.67 -30.39 -0.52
CA LYS A 385 -33.50 -29.21 -0.83
C LYS A 385 -33.65 -28.30 0.37
N GLU A 386 -33.90 -28.87 1.56
CA GLU A 386 -34.02 -28.10 2.79
C GLU A 386 -32.70 -27.38 3.14
N LEU A 387 -31.57 -28.08 3.00
CA LEU A 387 -30.25 -27.50 3.24
C LEU A 387 -29.93 -26.37 2.25
N THR A 388 -30.27 -26.56 0.98
CA THR A 388 -30.09 -25.54 -0.06
C THR A 388 -30.89 -24.27 0.24
N MET A 389 -32.13 -24.41 0.72
CA MET A 389 -32.96 -23.28 1.15
C MET A 389 -32.37 -22.52 2.33
N LYS A 390 -31.82 -23.22 3.34
CA LYS A 390 -31.15 -22.58 4.48
C LYS A 390 -29.85 -21.87 4.11
N VAL A 391 -29.07 -22.44 3.19
CA VAL A 391 -27.87 -21.79 2.65
C VAL A 391 -28.24 -20.52 1.88
N LEU A 392 -29.31 -20.57 1.09
CA LEU A 392 -29.84 -19.40 0.38
C LEU A 392 -30.30 -18.30 1.35
N GLU A 393 -31.02 -18.66 2.41
CA GLU A 393 -31.45 -17.72 3.47
C GLU A 393 -30.26 -17.09 4.20
N THR A 394 -29.23 -17.89 4.51
CA THR A 394 -28.01 -17.40 5.14
C THR A 394 -27.25 -16.45 4.22
N SER A 395 -27.19 -16.75 2.92
CA SER A 395 -26.57 -15.88 1.91
C SER A 395 -27.28 -14.53 1.81
N GLN A 396 -28.62 -14.53 1.79
CA GLN A 396 -29.42 -13.30 1.80
C GLN A 396 -29.21 -12.47 3.07
N MET A 397 -29.02 -13.13 4.22
CA MET A 397 -28.71 -12.44 5.48
C MET A 397 -27.33 -11.78 5.45
N ILE A 398 -26.32 -12.44 4.85
CA ILE A 398 -24.98 -11.88 4.65
C ILE A 398 -25.04 -10.64 3.75
N ASP A 399 -25.78 -10.69 2.65
CA ASP A 399 -25.98 -9.53 1.76
C ASP A 399 -26.63 -8.34 2.48
N ASN A 400 -27.58 -8.62 3.38
CA ASN A 400 -28.21 -7.56 4.18
C ASN A 400 -27.24 -6.93 5.18
N ILE A 401 -26.37 -7.75 5.81
CA ILE A 401 -25.33 -7.26 6.71
C ILE A 401 -24.33 -6.39 5.93
N ASP A 402 -23.91 -6.82 4.75
CA ASP A 402 -22.97 -6.05 3.92
C ASP A 402 -23.56 -4.69 3.52
N ARG A 403 -24.83 -4.64 3.13
CA ARG A 403 -25.54 -3.37 2.87
C ARG A 403 -25.61 -2.47 4.10
N MET A 404 -25.87 -3.03 5.29
CA MET A 404 -25.90 -2.26 6.54
C MET A 404 -24.53 -1.70 6.92
N VAL A 405 -23.48 -2.50 6.76
CA VAL A 405 -22.09 -2.09 7.03
C VAL A 405 -21.69 -0.97 6.07
N ASN A 406 -21.96 -1.12 4.78
CA ASN A 406 -21.67 -0.11 3.77
C ASN A 406 -22.43 1.19 4.02
N ALA A 407 -23.71 1.12 4.39
CA ALA A 407 -24.50 2.31 4.76
C ALA A 407 -23.91 3.04 5.98
N LYS A 408 -23.47 2.29 7.00
CA LYS A 408 -22.82 2.86 8.19
C LYS A 408 -21.44 3.44 7.88
N PHE A 409 -20.72 2.84 6.95
CA PHE A 409 -19.42 3.34 6.52
C PHE A 409 -19.56 4.70 5.82
N ILE A 410 -20.54 4.84 4.93
CA ILE A 410 -20.87 6.11 4.26
C ILE A 410 -21.27 7.19 5.28
N GLU A 411 -22.05 6.81 6.31
CA GLU A 411 -22.43 7.73 7.38
C GLU A 411 -21.21 8.22 8.19
N VAL A 412 -20.29 7.31 8.51
CA VAL A 412 -19.03 7.64 9.20
C VAL A 412 -18.14 8.52 8.34
N GLU A 413 -18.03 8.25 7.04
CA GLU A 413 -17.26 9.06 6.10
C GLU A 413 -17.79 10.50 6.03
N LYS A 414 -19.12 10.65 5.96
CA LYS A 414 -19.77 11.97 6.00
C LYS A 414 -19.49 12.72 7.30
N LEU A 415 -19.53 12.03 8.44
CA LEU A 415 -19.18 12.58 9.75
C LEU A 415 -17.71 13.02 9.82
N ILE A 416 -16.78 12.19 9.33
CA ILE A 416 -15.34 12.50 9.26
C ILE A 416 -15.12 13.74 8.41
N ASN A 417 -15.65 13.78 7.19
CA ASN A 417 -15.47 14.90 6.28
C ASN A 417 -16.04 16.22 6.86
N SER A 418 -17.20 16.17 7.52
CA SER A 418 -17.77 17.35 8.17
C SER A 418 -16.94 17.85 9.36
N ASN A 419 -16.35 16.94 10.14
CA ASN A 419 -15.50 17.31 11.28
C ASN A 419 -14.12 17.81 10.85
N VAL A 420 -13.56 17.25 9.78
CA VAL A 420 -12.31 17.72 9.18
C VAL A 420 -12.50 19.12 8.61
N ALA A 421 -13.58 19.37 7.84
CA ALA A 421 -13.89 20.69 7.31
C ALA A 421 -14.02 21.76 8.41
N LYS A 422 -14.81 21.47 9.46
CA LYS A 422 -14.96 22.39 10.61
C LYS A 422 -13.65 22.66 11.36
N LYS A 423 -12.78 21.65 11.50
CA LYS A 423 -11.46 21.85 12.11
C LYS A 423 -10.55 22.68 11.21
N LEU A 424 -10.61 22.48 9.89
CA LEU A 424 -9.83 23.25 8.93
C LEU A 424 -10.17 24.75 9.01
N GLU A 425 -11.47 25.10 9.01
CA GLU A 425 -11.93 26.48 9.19
C GLU A 425 -11.49 27.08 10.54
N SER A 426 -11.48 26.27 11.61
CA SER A 426 -11.01 26.72 12.93
C SER A 426 -9.49 26.98 12.97
N ILE A 427 -8.71 26.23 12.18
CA ILE A 427 -7.27 26.41 12.05
C ILE A 427 -6.98 27.64 11.19
N GLU A 428 -7.67 27.78 10.06
CA GLU A 428 -7.54 28.93 9.17
C GLU A 428 -7.85 30.24 9.90
N SER A 429 -8.95 30.30 10.65
CA SER A 429 -9.28 31.47 11.48
C SER A 429 -8.28 31.73 12.62
N ARG A 430 -7.59 30.71 13.14
CA ARG A 430 -6.49 30.88 14.13
C ARG A 430 -5.22 31.41 13.47
N VAL A 431 -4.86 30.91 12.30
CA VAL A 431 -3.71 31.37 11.52
C VAL A 431 -3.89 32.83 11.12
N ILE A 432 -5.06 33.20 10.61
CA ILE A 432 -5.38 34.60 10.25
C ILE A 432 -5.29 35.53 11.46
N ARG A 433 -5.87 35.13 12.61
CA ARG A 433 -5.80 35.93 13.85
C ARG A 433 -4.37 36.13 14.35
N ASN A 434 -3.56 35.05 14.38
CA ASN A 434 -2.17 35.13 14.81
C ASN A 434 -1.33 35.97 13.85
N SER A 435 -1.60 35.87 12.54
CA SER A 435 -0.94 36.71 11.54
C SER A 435 -1.26 38.19 11.79
N ASN A 436 -2.53 38.54 12.00
CA ASN A 436 -2.92 39.93 12.26
C ASN A 436 -2.35 40.47 13.57
N ASP A 437 -2.33 39.69 14.65
CA ASP A 437 -1.68 40.08 15.92
C ASP A 437 -0.17 40.31 15.75
N LEU A 438 0.50 39.52 14.89
CA LEU A 438 1.90 39.74 14.54
C LEU A 438 2.09 41.04 13.76
N TYR A 439 1.22 41.32 12.78
CA TYR A 439 1.22 42.58 12.03
C TYR A 439 1.00 43.79 12.94
N ASP A 440 0.04 43.74 13.86
CA ASP A 440 -0.23 44.83 14.80
C ASP A 440 0.94 45.05 15.77
N LYS A 441 1.59 43.98 16.24
CA LYS A 441 2.82 44.09 17.07
C LYS A 441 3.99 44.69 16.30
N ILE A 442 4.13 44.35 15.02
CA ILE A 442 5.17 44.94 14.15
C ILE A 442 4.89 46.43 13.94
N ILE A 443 3.65 46.81 13.64
CA ILE A 443 3.25 48.21 13.45
C ILE A 443 3.44 49.01 14.75
N TYR A 444 3.03 48.45 15.90
CA TYR A 444 3.23 49.08 17.20
C TYR A 444 4.71 49.33 17.51
N LYS A 445 5.57 48.32 17.28
CA LYS A 445 7.03 48.49 17.47
C LYS A 445 7.65 49.46 16.47
N LEU A 446 7.17 49.49 15.22
CA LEU A 446 7.61 50.46 14.22
C LEU A 446 7.22 51.89 14.63
N GLY A 447 6.01 52.09 15.16
CA GLY A 447 5.57 53.37 15.71
C GLY A 447 6.36 53.79 16.96
N GLU A 448 6.70 52.85 17.84
CA GLU A 448 7.58 53.09 19.00
C GLU A 448 9.00 53.51 18.56
N LEU A 449 9.53 52.87 17.51
CA LEU A 449 10.80 53.25 16.89
C LEU A 449 10.75 54.65 16.26
N GLU A 450 9.63 55.02 15.63
CA GLU A 450 9.43 56.32 15.00
C GLU A 450 9.27 57.45 16.05
N LEU A 451 8.56 57.19 17.15
CA LEU A 451 8.46 58.08 18.31
C LEU A 451 9.80 58.23 19.06
N SER A 452 10.61 57.17 19.13
CA SER A 452 11.97 57.23 19.67
C SER A 452 12.92 58.05 18.78
N GLN A 453 12.73 58.05 17.45
CA GLN A 453 13.46 58.92 16.52
C GLN A 453 13.01 60.39 16.60
N GLN A 454 11.73 60.65 16.84
CA GLN A 454 11.20 62.01 16.96
C GLN A 454 11.69 62.71 18.25
N SER A 455 11.92 61.95 19.33
CA SER A 455 12.51 62.45 20.58
C SER A 455 14.01 62.79 20.46
N THR A 456 14.72 62.22 19.49
CA THR A 456 16.12 62.56 19.19
C THR A 456 16.29 63.72 18.18
N ASN A 457 15.20 64.23 17.60
CA ASN A 457 15.25 65.23 16.53
C ASN A 457 15.28 66.70 16.98
N GLN A 458 15.66 66.99 18.23
CA GLN A 458 16.13 68.35 18.59
C GLN A 458 17.65 68.54 18.43
N LEU A 459 18.42 67.51 18.08
CA LEU A 459 19.85 67.65 17.81
C LEU A 459 20.26 66.90 16.53
N SER A 460 20.07 67.54 15.37
CA SER A 460 21.02 67.56 14.24
C SER A 460 20.31 67.73 12.88
N VAL A 461 20.10 69.00 12.53
CA VAL A 461 19.93 69.43 11.14
C VAL A 461 21.26 69.15 10.39
N SER A 462 21.44 67.95 9.82
CA SER A 462 22.54 67.71 8.86
C SER A 462 22.48 66.43 8.01
N GLY A 463 21.54 65.50 8.22
CA GLY A 463 21.57 64.19 7.53
C GLY A 463 20.97 64.11 6.12
N SER A 464 20.06 65.01 5.74
CA SER A 464 19.21 64.78 4.54
C SER A 464 19.89 65.02 3.19
N LYS A 465 21.05 65.70 3.15
CA LYS A 465 21.82 65.89 1.89
C LYS A 465 22.72 64.71 1.55
N ALA A 466 23.10 63.87 2.52
CA ALA A 466 24.02 62.76 2.30
C ALA A 466 23.35 61.58 1.57
N ILE A 467 22.07 61.30 1.87
CA ILE A 467 21.35 60.14 1.34
C ILE A 467 21.00 60.30 -0.15
N ALA A 468 20.66 61.52 -0.59
CA ALA A 468 20.44 61.82 -2.01
C ALA A 468 21.73 61.69 -2.85
N SER A 469 22.89 62.01 -2.26
CA SER A 469 24.19 61.90 -2.94
C SER A 469 24.68 60.45 -3.10
N LEU A 470 24.25 59.55 -2.22
CA LEU A 470 24.63 58.14 -2.20
C LEU A 470 23.92 57.33 -3.30
N ASN A 471 22.64 57.64 -3.56
CA ASN A 471 21.87 56.95 -4.60
C ASN A 471 22.38 57.27 -6.02
N SER A 472 22.93 58.47 -6.23
CA SER A 472 23.58 58.85 -7.51
C SER A 472 24.90 58.12 -7.74
N ARG A 473 25.72 57.96 -6.70
CA ARG A 473 27.04 57.28 -6.80
C ARG A 473 26.91 55.77 -7.04
N ILE A 474 25.90 55.13 -6.43
CA ILE A 474 25.64 53.69 -6.63
C ILE A 474 25.25 53.40 -8.09
N ARG A 475 24.46 54.25 -8.74
CA ARG A 475 24.10 54.08 -10.16
C ARG A 475 25.31 54.11 -11.09
N TRP A 476 26.27 55.00 -10.85
CA TRP A 476 27.48 55.09 -11.67
C TRP A 476 28.42 53.89 -11.49
N ILE A 477 28.52 53.34 -10.28
CA ILE A 477 29.32 52.14 -10.01
C ILE A 477 28.74 50.93 -10.78
N ILE A 478 27.41 50.76 -10.78
CA ILE A 478 26.74 49.66 -11.50
C ILE A 478 26.99 49.76 -13.02
N ILE A 479 26.90 50.96 -13.60
CA ILE A 479 27.18 51.16 -15.03
C ILE A 479 28.63 50.79 -15.38
N THR A 480 29.58 51.12 -14.50
CA THR A 480 31.00 50.83 -14.71
C THR A 480 31.27 49.31 -14.67
N VAL A 481 30.61 48.59 -13.76
CA VAL A 481 30.72 47.12 -13.66
C VAL A 481 30.15 46.42 -14.90
N ILE A 482 29.00 46.90 -15.42
CA ILE A 482 28.39 46.35 -16.64
C ILE A 482 29.32 46.53 -17.86
N LEU A 483 29.99 47.69 -17.97
CA LEU A 483 30.96 47.94 -19.04
C LEU A 483 32.18 47.01 -18.97
N VAL A 484 32.68 46.72 -17.76
CA VAL A 484 33.81 45.78 -17.58
C VAL A 484 33.40 44.35 -17.98
N ILE A 485 32.19 43.93 -17.63
CA ILE A 485 31.67 42.59 -18.01
C ILE A 485 31.50 42.50 -19.53
N ALA A 486 31.00 43.56 -20.18
CA ALA A 486 30.89 43.63 -21.64
C ALA A 486 32.26 43.57 -22.34
N ALA A 487 33.27 44.26 -21.81
CA ALA A 487 34.63 44.22 -22.34
C ALA A 487 35.27 42.82 -22.18
N LEU A 488 35.07 42.17 -21.03
CA LEU A 488 35.55 40.81 -20.78
C LEU A 488 34.89 39.78 -21.70
N SER A 489 33.59 39.90 -21.91
CA SER A 489 32.86 39.01 -22.83
C SER A 489 33.29 39.24 -24.29
N MET A 490 33.58 40.48 -24.70
CA MET A 490 34.16 40.78 -26.01
C MET A 490 35.59 40.22 -26.16
N PHE A 491 36.41 40.28 -25.11
CA PHE A 491 37.76 39.72 -25.09
C PHE A 491 37.74 38.18 -25.17
N LEU A 492 36.85 37.52 -24.41
CA LEU A 492 36.64 36.08 -24.48
C LEU A 492 36.11 35.64 -25.85
N TYR A 493 35.21 36.43 -26.46
CA TYR A 493 34.73 36.20 -27.82
C TYR A 493 35.88 36.27 -28.84
N ARG A 494 36.78 37.26 -28.70
CA ARG A 494 37.92 37.45 -29.59
C ARG A 494 38.96 36.32 -29.45
N LEU A 495 39.28 35.92 -28.22
CA LEU A 495 40.13 34.75 -27.94
C LEU A 495 39.56 33.46 -28.53
N ARG A 496 38.24 33.25 -28.42
CA ARG A 496 37.57 32.07 -29.00
C ARG A 496 37.64 32.06 -30.53
N ASN A 497 37.64 33.22 -31.17
CA ASN A 497 37.78 33.33 -32.62
C ASN A 497 39.24 33.19 -33.08
N ASP A 498 40.20 33.73 -32.33
CA ASP A 498 41.63 33.61 -32.66
C ASP A 498 42.14 32.16 -32.51
N VAL A 499 41.64 31.40 -31.53
CA VAL A 499 41.94 29.96 -31.40
C VAL A 499 41.41 29.13 -32.58
N LYS A 500 40.35 29.58 -33.27
CA LYS A 500 39.84 28.89 -34.47
C LYS A 500 40.68 29.14 -35.73
N HIS A 501 41.47 30.21 -35.77
CA HIS A 501 42.34 30.54 -36.91
C HIS A 501 43.83 30.21 -36.68
N GLY A 502 44.22 29.82 -35.45
CA GLY A 502 45.58 29.41 -35.09
C GLY A 502 45.99 27.99 -35.50
N LYS A 503 45.32 27.36 -36.47
CA LYS A 503 45.81 26.15 -37.15
C LYS A 503 46.23 26.52 -38.57
N ILE A 504 47.43 27.05 -38.71
CA ILE A 504 48.39 26.91 -39.82
C ILE A 504 49.62 27.70 -39.34
N ILE A 505 50.59 26.99 -38.78
CA ILE A 505 52.01 26.92 -39.14
C ILE A 505 52.58 25.73 -38.38
#